data_AF-A0A6G1SVJ5-F1
#
_entry.id   AF-A0A6G1SVJ5-F1
#
_cell.length_a   1.000
_cell.length_b   1.000
_cell.length_c   1.000
_cell.angle_alpha   90.00
_cell.angle_beta   90.00
_cell.angle_gamma   90.00
#
_symmetry.space_group_name_H-M   'P 1'
#
loop_
_entity.id
_entity.type
_entity.pdbx_description
1 polymer ?
#
loop_
_entity_poly.entity_id
_entity_poly.type
_entity_poly.pdbx_seq_one_letter_code
_entity_poly.pdbx_strand_id
1 'polypeptide(L)'
;MSTAGSPVIGGCPVFPSDNPWNTDISSYPVHANSDGYIGYITGLGGNQRPHADFGENPDYGIPYVVVPEGQARVPVSFDYDDESDPGPYPIPANAPVESGGDRHVLVVEQGDCRLYELFAAEYLGGSAGWHAGSGAVFDLRSNTLRPDTWTSADAAGLPILPGLAKVAEVRSGRIDHALRFTVSRTQRGFIHPATHFASSEMDTDAPPMGLRLRLRSDFDISDYSGDARLILEALRRYGMIVADNGSNWYISGATDPGWDDDDLNQLKTVPGTAFEVVDTAASARTESCR
;
A
#
# COMPACT_ATOMS: atom_id res chain seq x y z
N MET A 1 -0.05 15.34 24.07
CA MET A 1 -0.22 14.33 23.01
C MET A 1 1.13 14.21 22.33
N SER A 2 1.79 13.06 22.44
CA SER A 2 3.04 12.82 21.70
C SER A 2 2.64 12.70 20.24
N THR A 3 3.10 13.61 19.39
CA THR A 3 3.02 13.42 17.94
C THR A 3 3.82 12.16 17.63
N ALA A 4 3.15 11.13 17.13
CA ALA A 4 3.85 9.99 16.53
C ALA A 4 4.77 10.57 15.44
N GLY A 5 6.07 10.30 15.52
CA GLY A 5 6.98 10.63 14.42
C GLY A 5 6.63 9.74 13.23
N SER A 6 6.80 10.25 12.00
CA SER A 6 6.65 9.45 10.79
C SER A 6 7.50 8.18 10.88
N PRO A 7 7.06 7.04 10.30
CA PRO A 7 7.88 5.85 10.19
C PRO A 7 9.24 6.18 9.55
N VAL A 8 10.30 5.45 9.92
CA VAL A 8 11.65 5.69 9.41
C VAL A 8 12.21 4.40 8.82
N ILE A 9 12.69 4.48 7.58
CA ILE A 9 13.37 3.38 6.89
C ILE A 9 14.74 3.86 6.43
N GLY A 10 15.80 3.17 6.85
CA GLY A 10 17.16 3.52 6.44
C GLY A 10 17.62 4.91 6.88
N GLY A 11 17.02 5.50 7.90
CA GLY A 11 17.28 6.88 8.32
C GLY A 11 16.48 7.95 7.58
N CYS A 12 15.57 7.54 6.67
CA CYS A 12 14.67 8.42 5.95
C CYS A 12 13.26 8.38 6.56
N PRO A 13 12.61 9.54 6.77
CA PRO A 13 11.19 9.53 7.09
C PRO A 13 10.41 8.92 5.93
N VAL A 14 9.34 8.20 6.21
CA VAL A 14 8.40 7.71 5.21
C VAL A 14 7.21 8.66 5.22
N PHE A 15 7.34 9.72 4.43
CA PHE A 15 6.45 10.86 4.31
C PHE A 15 6.30 11.76 5.54
N PRO A 16 5.89 13.03 5.36
CA PRO A 16 5.48 13.91 6.44
C PRO A 16 4.37 13.31 7.33
N SER A 17 4.24 13.81 8.56
CA SER A 17 3.22 13.32 9.51
C SER A 17 1.79 13.68 9.11
N ASP A 18 1.62 14.70 8.27
CA ASP A 18 0.33 15.12 7.69
C ASP A 18 0.05 14.46 6.33
N ASN A 19 0.91 13.52 5.90
CA ASN A 19 0.64 12.71 4.73
C ASN A 19 -0.57 11.78 4.97
N PRO A 20 -1.40 11.48 3.96
CA PRO A 20 -2.49 10.52 4.10
C PRO A 20 -2.08 9.13 4.63
N TRP A 21 -0.84 8.69 4.41
CA TRP A 21 -0.33 7.46 5.02
C TRP A 21 -0.19 7.58 6.55
N ASN A 22 0.23 8.73 7.06
CA ASN A 22 0.58 8.93 8.47
C ASN A 22 -0.50 9.67 9.28
N THR A 23 -1.60 10.08 8.65
CA THR A 23 -2.69 10.82 9.29
C THR A 23 -3.59 9.89 10.10
N ASP A 24 -3.80 10.23 11.38
CA ASP A 24 -4.79 9.58 12.25
C ASP A 24 -6.21 9.93 11.79
N ILE A 25 -6.97 8.92 11.37
CA ILE A 25 -8.32 9.05 10.85
C ILE A 25 -9.38 8.53 11.81
N SER A 26 -9.02 8.17 13.05
CA SER A 26 -9.95 7.56 14.01
C SER A 26 -11.18 8.43 14.34
N SER A 27 -11.05 9.75 14.14
CA SER A 27 -12.12 10.74 14.36
C SER A 27 -12.81 11.22 13.09
N TYR A 28 -12.40 10.74 11.91
CA TYR A 28 -13.01 11.15 10.64
C TYR A 28 -14.48 10.72 10.59
N PRO A 29 -15.37 11.50 9.93
CA PRO A 29 -16.74 11.09 9.74
C PRO A 29 -16.82 9.83 8.87
N VAL A 30 -17.81 8.98 9.15
CA VAL A 30 -18.12 7.83 8.29
C VAL A 30 -18.65 8.36 6.96
N HIS A 31 -18.16 7.81 5.85
CA HIS A 31 -18.60 8.16 4.52
C HIS A 31 -20.06 7.76 4.32
N ALA A 32 -20.86 8.63 3.69
CA ALA A 32 -22.30 8.41 3.53
C ALA A 32 -22.64 7.12 2.76
N ASN A 33 -21.76 6.69 1.83
CA ASN A 33 -21.90 5.43 1.09
C ASN A 33 -21.13 4.24 1.68
N SER A 34 -20.75 4.29 2.97
CA SER A 34 -19.95 3.22 3.59
C SER A 34 -20.61 1.84 3.44
N ASP A 35 -21.91 1.73 3.71
CA ASP A 35 -22.65 0.46 3.61
C ASP A 35 -22.72 -0.05 2.16
N GLY A 36 -22.79 0.85 1.17
CA GLY A 36 -22.75 0.50 -0.26
C GLY A 36 -21.41 -0.12 -0.66
N TYR A 37 -20.30 0.53 -0.31
CA TYR A 37 -18.95 0.02 -0.59
C TYR A 37 -18.67 -1.33 0.09
N ILE A 38 -19.00 -1.47 1.37
CA ILE A 38 -18.83 -2.74 2.09
C ILE A 38 -19.74 -3.82 1.51
N GLY A 39 -20.99 -3.48 1.20
CA GLY A 39 -21.96 -4.37 0.56
C GLY A 39 -21.50 -4.85 -0.82
N TYR A 40 -20.87 -3.99 -1.61
CA TYR A 40 -20.32 -4.34 -2.92
C TYR A 40 -19.18 -5.35 -2.81
N ILE A 41 -18.19 -5.08 -1.95
CA ILE A 41 -17.06 -6.01 -1.71
C ILE A 41 -17.60 -7.38 -1.24
N THR A 42 -18.60 -7.39 -0.36
CA THR A 42 -19.24 -8.62 0.09
C THR A 42 -20.05 -9.33 -0.99
N GLY A 43 -20.76 -8.58 -1.82
CA GLY A 43 -21.59 -9.10 -2.91
C GLY A 43 -20.79 -9.81 -4.02
N LEU A 44 -19.52 -9.43 -4.23
CA LEU A 44 -18.62 -10.10 -5.17
C LEU A 44 -18.23 -11.53 -4.72
N GLY A 45 -18.45 -11.88 -3.45
CA GLY A 45 -18.05 -13.18 -2.89
C GLY A 45 -16.54 -13.28 -2.63
N GLY A 46 -16.00 -14.51 -2.60
CA GLY A 46 -14.60 -14.75 -2.30
C GLY A 46 -14.26 -14.53 -0.81
N ASN A 47 -13.05 -14.03 -0.53
CA ASN A 47 -12.62 -13.74 0.83
C ASN A 47 -13.39 -12.53 1.41
N GLN A 48 -13.78 -12.62 2.68
CA GLN A 48 -14.68 -11.65 3.34
C GLN A 48 -14.08 -11.11 4.64
N ARG A 49 -12.78 -11.32 4.84
CA ARG A 49 -12.09 -11.09 6.11
C ARG A 49 -10.65 -10.66 5.81
N PRO A 50 -10.04 -9.78 6.61
CA PRO A 50 -8.63 -9.44 6.46
C PRO A 50 -7.74 -10.67 6.34
N HIS A 51 -6.90 -10.67 5.32
CA HIS A 51 -5.87 -11.69 5.12
C HIS A 51 -4.51 -10.99 5.05
N ALA A 52 -3.59 -11.34 5.93
CA ALA A 52 -2.19 -10.95 5.78
C ALA A 52 -1.60 -11.67 4.56
N ASP A 53 -1.19 -10.93 3.55
CA ASP A 53 -0.51 -11.43 2.36
C ASP A 53 1.02 -11.36 2.53
N PHE A 54 1.45 -11.83 3.70
CA PHE A 54 2.81 -11.88 4.22
C PHE A 54 2.79 -12.78 5.47
N GLY A 55 3.96 -13.30 5.87
CA GLY A 55 4.07 -14.13 7.07
C GLY A 55 5.46 -14.76 7.23
N GLU A 56 5.54 -15.79 8.07
CA GLU A 56 6.80 -16.47 8.45
C GLU A 56 7.56 -17.05 7.24
N ASN A 57 6.84 -17.54 6.24
CA ASN A 57 7.47 -18.05 5.03
C ASN A 57 8.00 -16.88 4.18
N PRO A 58 9.33 -16.76 3.97
CA PRO A 58 9.92 -15.64 3.24
C PRO A 58 9.72 -15.75 1.71
N ASP A 59 9.02 -16.77 1.22
CA ASP A 59 8.72 -16.90 -0.21
C ASP A 59 7.60 -15.95 -0.69
N TYR A 60 6.92 -15.24 0.22
CA TYR A 60 5.86 -14.28 -0.08
C TYR A 60 5.94 -13.01 0.80
N GLY A 61 5.02 -12.06 0.56
CA GLY A 61 5.19 -10.66 0.95
C GLY A 61 6.06 -9.89 -0.05
N ILE A 62 6.20 -8.57 0.16
CA ILE A 62 6.90 -7.69 -0.78
C ILE A 62 8.26 -7.29 -0.20
N PRO A 63 9.39 -7.75 -0.78
CA PRO A 63 10.69 -7.41 -0.27
C PRO A 63 11.10 -5.99 -0.66
N TYR A 64 11.99 -5.39 0.12
CA TYR A 64 12.58 -4.09 -0.19
C TYR A 64 14.06 -4.07 0.22
N VAL A 65 14.82 -3.13 -0.31
CA VAL A 65 16.21 -2.89 0.07
C VAL A 65 16.48 -1.41 0.32
N VAL A 66 17.35 -1.14 1.29
CA VAL A 66 17.89 0.20 1.54
C VAL A 66 19.29 0.27 0.97
N VAL A 67 19.56 1.27 0.14
CA VAL A 67 20.87 1.51 -0.47
C VAL A 67 21.48 2.81 0.04
N PRO A 68 22.81 2.89 0.18
CA PRO A 68 23.46 4.11 0.62
C PRO A 68 23.31 5.24 -0.41
N GLU A 69 23.50 6.48 0.04
CA GLU A 69 23.64 7.63 -0.84
C GLU A 69 24.76 7.38 -1.86
N GLY A 70 24.50 7.69 -3.13
CA GLY A 70 25.47 7.48 -4.20
C GLY A 70 25.54 6.06 -4.74
N GLN A 71 24.58 5.19 -4.40
CA GLN A 71 24.37 3.91 -5.07
C GLN A 71 24.38 4.10 -6.60
N ALA A 72 25.15 3.27 -7.30
CA ALA A 72 25.29 3.37 -8.75
C ALA A 72 23.92 3.25 -9.43
N ARG A 73 23.61 4.23 -10.28
CA ARG A 73 22.37 4.24 -11.04
C ARG A 73 22.50 3.41 -12.30
N VAL A 74 21.46 2.64 -12.60
CA VAL A 74 21.37 1.76 -13.77
C VAL A 74 20.20 2.19 -14.65
N PRO A 75 20.29 2.01 -15.98
CA PRO A 75 19.16 2.28 -16.86
C PRO A 75 17.98 1.37 -16.51
N VAL A 76 16.78 1.92 -16.70
CA VAL A 76 15.51 1.19 -16.58
C VAL A 76 14.67 1.53 -17.80
N SER A 77 14.13 0.52 -18.48
CA SER A 77 13.15 0.69 -19.57
C SER A 77 11.77 0.21 -19.15
N PHE A 78 10.73 0.83 -19.70
CA PHE A 78 9.33 0.60 -19.31
C PHE A 78 8.45 0.17 -20.48
N ASP A 79 7.45 -0.66 -20.22
CA ASP A 79 6.34 -0.90 -21.15
C ASP A 79 5.34 0.26 -21.14
N TYR A 80 5.08 0.83 -19.96
CA TYR A 80 4.24 2.01 -19.71
C TYR A 80 5.11 3.24 -19.45
N ASP A 81 5.91 3.64 -20.44
CA ASP A 81 6.89 4.72 -20.31
C ASP A 81 6.25 6.12 -20.18
N ASP A 82 5.06 6.31 -20.72
CA ASP A 82 4.27 7.54 -20.66
C ASP A 82 3.63 7.83 -19.29
N GLU A 83 3.55 6.82 -18.42
CA GLU A 83 3.10 6.92 -17.04
C GLU A 83 4.19 6.57 -16.01
N SER A 84 5.46 6.45 -16.45
CA SER A 84 6.61 6.12 -15.60
C SER A 84 7.56 7.29 -15.41
N ASP A 85 8.23 7.34 -14.25
CA ASP A 85 9.31 8.31 -14.04
C ASP A 85 10.57 7.86 -14.79
N PRO A 86 11.18 8.71 -15.64
CA PRO A 86 12.34 8.29 -16.41
C PRO A 86 13.55 7.96 -15.52
N GLY A 87 14.28 6.90 -15.90
CA GLY A 87 15.52 6.50 -15.25
C GLY A 87 16.70 7.46 -15.48
N PRO A 88 17.89 7.15 -14.93
CA PRO A 88 18.27 5.88 -14.30
C PRO A 88 17.98 5.81 -12.78
N TYR A 89 17.80 4.59 -12.26
CA TYR A 89 17.44 4.34 -10.85
C TYR A 89 18.59 3.70 -10.06
N PRO A 90 18.71 3.90 -8.73
CA PRO A 90 19.77 3.33 -7.89
C PRO A 90 19.48 1.88 -7.50
N ILE A 91 19.07 1.03 -8.45
CA ILE A 91 18.68 -0.35 -8.17
C ILE A 91 19.91 -1.28 -8.27
N PRO A 92 20.32 -1.93 -7.17
CA PRO A 92 21.45 -2.84 -7.21
C PRO A 92 21.10 -4.11 -8.01
N ALA A 93 22.11 -4.74 -8.62
CA ALA A 93 21.93 -5.95 -9.42
C ALA A 93 21.35 -7.14 -8.63
N ASN A 94 21.49 -7.13 -7.30
CA ASN A 94 20.96 -8.12 -6.38
C ASN A 94 19.75 -7.58 -5.57
N ALA A 95 19.07 -6.53 -6.07
CA ALA A 95 17.81 -6.10 -5.47
C ALA A 95 16.84 -7.27 -5.39
N PRO A 96 16.18 -7.49 -4.24
CA PRO A 96 15.21 -8.56 -4.13
C PRO A 96 14.01 -8.24 -5.02
N VAL A 97 13.49 -9.28 -5.67
CA VAL A 97 12.31 -9.23 -6.52
C VAL A 97 11.22 -10.01 -5.80
N GLU A 98 10.04 -9.43 -5.67
CA GLU A 98 8.88 -10.14 -5.15
C GLU A 98 8.61 -11.43 -5.94
N SER A 99 8.26 -12.50 -5.24
CA SER A 99 7.81 -13.74 -5.85
C SER A 99 6.46 -13.55 -6.55
N GLY A 100 6.19 -14.36 -7.58
CA GLY A 100 4.90 -14.35 -8.27
C GLY A 100 4.89 -13.48 -9.52
N GLY A 101 3.70 -13.00 -9.88
CA GLY A 101 3.44 -12.34 -11.17
C GLY A 101 3.90 -10.88 -11.22
N ASP A 102 3.67 -10.13 -10.15
CA ASP A 102 3.88 -8.67 -10.17
C ASP A 102 5.35 -8.30 -10.06
N ARG A 103 6.18 -9.14 -9.42
CA ARG A 103 7.65 -9.02 -9.42
C ARG A 103 8.10 -7.61 -9.02
N HIS A 104 7.51 -7.06 -7.95
CA HIS A 104 7.88 -5.73 -7.49
C HIS A 104 9.35 -5.66 -7.04
N VAL A 105 9.99 -4.51 -7.28
CA VAL A 105 11.31 -4.16 -6.74
C VAL A 105 11.23 -2.81 -6.06
N LEU A 106 11.45 -2.79 -4.74
CA LEU A 106 11.34 -1.58 -3.92
C LEU A 106 12.72 -1.19 -3.35
N VAL A 107 13.17 0.03 -3.62
CA VAL A 107 14.49 0.53 -3.21
C VAL A 107 14.37 1.89 -2.53
N VAL A 108 14.85 2.00 -1.29
CA VAL A 108 15.01 3.28 -0.59
C VAL A 108 16.45 3.73 -0.69
N GLU A 109 16.68 4.91 -1.27
CA GLU A 109 18.00 5.55 -1.32
C GLU A 109 18.19 6.48 -0.11
N GLN A 110 19.21 6.20 0.71
CA GLN A 110 19.60 7.03 1.84
C GLN A 110 20.12 8.40 1.39
N GLY A 111 20.14 9.37 2.31
CA GLY A 111 20.57 10.75 2.03
C GLY A 111 19.45 11.56 1.38
N ASP A 112 19.17 11.27 0.10
CA ASP A 112 18.10 11.93 -0.67
C ASP A 112 16.70 11.51 -0.23
N CYS A 113 16.57 10.35 0.42
CA CYS A 113 15.29 9.80 0.89
C CYS A 113 14.24 9.68 -0.20
N ARG A 114 14.65 9.06 -1.31
CA ARG A 114 13.78 8.67 -2.40
C ARG A 114 13.47 7.19 -2.36
N LEU A 115 12.24 6.86 -2.68
CA LEU A 115 11.75 5.52 -2.90
C LEU A 115 11.57 5.29 -4.39
N TYR A 116 12.16 4.21 -4.89
CA TYR A 116 12.08 3.75 -6.28
C TYR A 116 11.34 2.43 -6.29
N GLU A 117 10.28 2.33 -7.08
CA GLU A 117 9.46 1.12 -7.16
C GLU A 117 9.24 0.73 -8.61
N LEU A 118 9.39 -0.56 -8.90
CA LEU A 118 9.14 -1.15 -10.22
C LEU A 118 8.04 -2.19 -10.12
N PHE A 119 7.21 -2.26 -11.16
CA PHE A 119 6.27 -3.37 -11.41
C PHE A 119 6.75 -4.22 -12.60
N ALA A 120 6.46 -5.52 -12.57
CA ALA A 120 6.87 -6.52 -13.55
C ALA A 120 8.38 -6.50 -13.84
N ALA A 121 9.21 -6.37 -12.79
CA ALA A 121 10.63 -6.09 -12.96
C ALA A 121 11.46 -7.33 -13.38
N GLU A 122 12.30 -7.14 -14.39
CA GLU A 122 13.27 -8.11 -14.89
C GLU A 122 14.66 -7.49 -14.98
N TYR A 123 15.65 -8.15 -14.36
CA TYR A 123 17.04 -7.75 -14.48
C TYR A 123 17.65 -8.29 -15.78
N LEU A 124 17.98 -7.38 -16.70
CA LEU A 124 18.56 -7.71 -18.01
C LEU A 124 20.09 -7.85 -17.97
N GLY A 125 20.73 -7.41 -16.88
CA GLY A 125 22.16 -7.58 -16.65
C GLY A 125 23.04 -6.43 -17.14
N GLY A 126 24.17 -6.22 -16.43
CA GLY A 126 25.27 -5.35 -16.86
C GLY A 126 24.83 -3.94 -17.23
N SER A 127 25.17 -3.51 -18.45
CA SER A 127 24.81 -2.18 -18.96
C SER A 127 23.36 -2.04 -19.42
N ALA A 128 22.62 -3.14 -19.56
CA ALA A 128 21.20 -3.10 -19.94
C ALA A 128 20.30 -2.75 -18.73
N GLY A 129 20.77 -3.00 -17.51
CA GLY A 129 20.06 -2.63 -16.29
C GLY A 129 18.79 -3.46 -16.09
N TRP A 130 17.66 -2.78 -15.88
CA TRP A 130 16.37 -3.39 -15.61
C TRP A 130 15.36 -3.07 -16.70
N HIS A 131 14.43 -3.98 -16.92
CA HIS A 131 13.18 -3.71 -17.63
C HIS A 131 12.01 -3.94 -16.67
N ALA A 132 10.95 -3.15 -16.82
CA ALA A 132 9.79 -3.18 -15.96
C ALA A 132 8.54 -2.83 -16.76
N GLY A 133 7.36 -3.19 -16.27
CA GLY A 133 6.11 -2.67 -16.81
C GLY A 133 6.04 -1.17 -16.58
N SER A 134 6.18 -0.74 -15.33
CA SER A 134 6.17 0.68 -14.92
C SER A 134 7.22 0.95 -13.82
N GLY A 135 7.54 2.23 -13.63
CA GLY A 135 8.44 2.70 -12.58
C GLY A 135 8.02 4.03 -11.98
N ALA A 136 8.08 4.13 -10.66
CA ALA A 136 7.70 5.33 -9.92
C ALA A 136 8.77 5.74 -8.90
N VAL A 137 8.96 7.05 -8.77
CA VAL A 137 9.88 7.66 -7.80
C VAL A 137 9.11 8.58 -6.86
N PHE A 138 9.26 8.34 -5.56
CA PHE A 138 8.62 9.13 -4.52
C PHE A 138 9.65 9.82 -3.64
N ASP A 139 9.47 11.12 -3.41
CA ASP A 139 10.21 11.84 -2.37
C ASP A 139 9.55 11.57 -1.02
N LEU A 140 10.23 10.80 -0.17
CA LEU A 140 9.71 10.42 1.14
C LEU A 140 9.68 11.59 2.15
N ARG A 141 10.09 12.79 1.74
CA ARG A 141 9.95 14.02 2.54
C ARG A 141 8.79 14.91 2.08
N SER A 142 8.03 14.48 1.06
CA SER A 142 7.00 15.30 0.43
C SER A 142 5.60 14.68 0.51
N ASN A 143 4.58 15.54 0.41
CA ASN A 143 3.18 15.15 0.19
C ASN A 143 2.78 15.27 -1.31
N THR A 144 3.75 15.56 -2.19
CA THR A 144 3.50 15.64 -3.63
C THR A 144 2.99 14.30 -4.15
N LEU A 145 1.81 14.31 -4.78
CA LEU A 145 1.24 13.16 -5.46
C LEU A 145 1.84 13.01 -6.86
N ARG A 146 1.70 11.82 -7.44
CA ARG A 146 1.93 11.62 -8.88
C ARG A 146 0.94 12.48 -9.69
N PRO A 147 1.20 12.73 -10.99
CA PRO A 147 0.18 13.31 -11.85
C PRO A 147 -1.10 12.48 -11.82
N ASP A 148 -2.25 13.15 -11.83
CA ASP A 148 -3.53 12.47 -12.06
C ASP A 148 -3.45 11.65 -13.35
N THR A 149 -4.09 10.48 -13.31
CA THR A 149 -4.09 9.42 -14.33
C THR A 149 -2.76 8.71 -14.56
N TRP A 150 -1.72 8.94 -13.76
CA TRP A 150 -0.49 8.14 -13.83
C TRP A 150 -0.54 6.99 -12.83
N THR A 151 -0.37 5.77 -13.34
CA THR A 151 -0.10 4.58 -12.54
C THR A 151 1.27 4.66 -11.85
N SER A 152 1.60 3.64 -11.06
CA SER A 152 2.91 3.46 -10.43
C SER A 152 3.33 1.99 -10.50
N ALA A 153 4.17 1.51 -9.58
CA ALA A 153 4.32 0.08 -9.36
C ALA A 153 3.04 -0.56 -8.77
N ASP A 154 2.18 0.26 -8.15
CA ASP A 154 0.84 -0.07 -7.66
C ASP A 154 -0.23 0.50 -8.59
N ALA A 155 -1.33 -0.23 -8.79
CA ALA A 155 -2.37 0.17 -9.74
C ALA A 155 -3.08 1.49 -9.42
N ALA A 156 -3.14 1.91 -8.15
CA ALA A 156 -3.74 3.18 -7.75
C ALA A 156 -2.85 4.41 -8.01
N GLY A 157 -1.62 4.22 -8.50
CA GLY A 157 -0.61 5.28 -8.57
C GLY A 157 0.00 5.61 -7.20
N LEU A 158 -0.16 4.70 -6.23
CA LEU A 158 0.33 4.86 -4.86
C LEU A 158 1.72 4.23 -4.67
N PRO A 159 2.52 4.70 -3.71
CA PRO A 159 3.71 3.98 -3.30
C PRO A 159 3.34 2.70 -2.54
N ILE A 160 4.03 1.58 -2.80
CA ILE A 160 3.80 0.28 -2.16
C ILE A 160 4.38 0.25 -0.75
N LEU A 161 5.69 0.54 -0.61
CA LEU A 161 6.44 0.40 0.65
C LEU A 161 5.79 1.11 1.85
N PRO A 162 5.25 2.34 1.72
CA PRO A 162 4.60 3.05 2.81
C PRO A 162 3.33 2.36 3.32
N GLY A 163 2.70 1.51 2.51
CA GLY A 163 1.52 0.74 2.88
C GLY A 163 1.80 -0.65 3.43
N LEU A 164 3.06 -1.10 3.49
CA LEU A 164 3.41 -2.45 3.96
C LEU A 164 3.48 -2.51 5.49
N ALA A 165 2.86 -3.51 6.11
CA ALA A 165 3.18 -3.88 7.49
C ALA A 165 4.62 -4.41 7.57
N LYS A 166 5.38 -4.08 8.62
CA LYS A 166 6.79 -4.51 8.78
C LYS A 166 7.03 -5.10 10.18
N VAL A 167 7.84 -6.18 10.25
CA VAL A 167 8.20 -6.84 11.53
C VAL A 167 8.81 -5.85 12.52
N ALA A 168 9.69 -4.97 12.04
CA ALA A 168 10.31 -3.95 12.90
C ALA A 168 9.29 -3.07 13.64
N GLU A 169 8.13 -2.80 13.03
CA GLU A 169 7.07 -1.97 13.61
C GLU A 169 6.30 -2.73 14.69
N VAL A 170 5.87 -3.97 14.41
CA VAL A 170 5.18 -4.80 15.41
C VAL A 170 6.09 -5.15 16.58
N ARG A 171 7.39 -5.36 16.35
CA ARG A 171 8.39 -5.55 17.43
C ARG A 171 8.63 -4.26 18.22
N SER A 172 8.40 -3.08 17.63
CA SER A 172 8.40 -1.79 18.33
C SER A 172 7.08 -1.49 19.07
N GLY A 173 6.06 -2.35 18.90
CA GLY A 173 4.78 -2.29 19.60
C GLY A 173 3.73 -1.36 18.97
N ARG A 174 3.93 -0.89 17.73
CA ARG A 174 2.96 -0.05 17.00
C ARG A 174 3.30 0.05 15.51
N ILE A 175 2.26 0.18 14.70
CA ILE A 175 2.35 0.60 13.30
C ILE A 175 1.69 1.98 13.21
N ASP A 176 2.43 2.98 12.71
CA ASP A 176 2.03 4.40 12.73
C ASP A 176 1.61 4.95 11.37
N HIS A 177 1.13 4.08 10.50
CA HIS A 177 0.70 4.44 9.17
C HIS A 177 -0.45 3.56 8.72
N ALA A 178 -1.11 3.99 7.65
CA ALA A 178 -2.13 3.20 6.97
C ALA A 178 -1.50 2.02 6.25
N LEU A 179 -2.26 0.94 6.15
CA LEU A 179 -1.86 -0.22 5.34
C LEU A 179 -2.45 -0.11 3.93
N ARG A 180 -1.83 -0.78 2.96
CA ARG A 180 -2.46 -1.00 1.65
C ARG A 180 -3.22 -2.32 1.64
N PHE A 181 -4.32 -2.38 0.90
CA PHE A 181 -5.02 -3.63 0.66
C PHE A 181 -5.65 -3.66 -0.74
N THR A 182 -6.07 -4.86 -1.14
CA THR A 182 -6.70 -5.08 -2.44
C THR A 182 -8.18 -5.45 -2.34
N VAL A 183 -8.92 -5.13 -3.41
CA VAL A 183 -10.30 -5.56 -3.64
C VAL A 183 -10.39 -6.17 -5.03
N SER A 184 -11.29 -7.12 -5.26
CA SER A 184 -11.34 -7.84 -6.54
C SER A 184 -11.89 -7.03 -7.70
N ARG A 185 -12.60 -5.94 -7.40
CA ARG A 185 -13.07 -5.00 -8.40
C ARG A 185 -13.23 -3.61 -7.79
N THR A 186 -12.66 -2.63 -8.48
CA THR A 186 -12.79 -1.20 -8.17
C THR A 186 -13.65 -0.50 -9.22
N GLN A 187 -14.16 0.71 -8.93
CA GLN A 187 -14.77 1.57 -9.95
C GLN A 187 -13.72 2.17 -10.88
N ARG A 188 -14.15 2.65 -12.05
CA ARG A 188 -13.41 3.54 -12.96
C ARG A 188 -13.27 4.94 -12.34
N GLY A 189 -12.49 5.04 -11.27
CA GLY A 189 -12.19 6.31 -10.63
C GLY A 189 -11.33 6.14 -9.39
N PHE A 190 -10.80 7.27 -8.92
CA PHE A 190 -9.91 7.31 -7.76
C PHE A 190 -10.24 8.50 -6.84
N ILE A 191 -9.82 8.39 -5.59
CA ILE A 191 -9.82 9.46 -4.59
C ILE A 191 -8.37 9.65 -4.13
N HIS A 192 -7.92 10.90 -3.99
CA HIS A 192 -6.58 11.14 -3.45
C HIS A 192 -6.39 10.50 -2.06
N PRO A 193 -5.19 9.93 -1.78
CA PRO A 193 -3.94 10.13 -2.51
C PRO A 193 -3.74 9.29 -3.77
N ALA A 194 -4.66 8.39 -4.12
CA ALA A 194 -4.56 7.68 -5.40
C ALA A 194 -4.67 8.68 -6.56
N THR A 195 -4.03 8.32 -7.67
CA THR A 195 -3.98 9.13 -8.89
C THR A 195 -4.44 8.34 -10.11
N HIS A 196 -4.68 7.04 -9.99
CA HIS A 196 -5.02 6.16 -11.11
C HIS A 196 -6.09 5.13 -10.74
N PHE A 197 -6.73 4.53 -11.74
CA PHE A 197 -7.77 3.50 -11.61
C PHE A 197 -7.47 2.33 -12.55
N ALA A 198 -7.84 1.11 -12.16
CA ALA A 198 -7.52 -0.10 -12.94
C ALA A 198 -8.74 -0.90 -13.37
N SER A 199 -9.87 -0.22 -13.57
CA SER A 199 -11.16 -0.85 -13.86
C SER A 199 -11.99 -0.03 -14.86
N SER A 200 -12.91 -0.70 -15.53
CA SER A 200 -13.96 -0.09 -16.36
C SER A 200 -15.34 -0.10 -15.69
N GLU A 201 -15.43 -0.56 -14.45
CA GLU A 201 -16.68 -0.64 -13.68
C GLU A 201 -17.24 0.75 -13.38
N MET A 202 -18.55 0.91 -13.54
CA MET A 202 -19.23 2.21 -13.41
C MET A 202 -20.20 2.24 -12.22
N ASP A 203 -20.38 1.12 -11.52
CA ASP A 203 -21.15 1.06 -10.28
C ASP A 203 -20.52 1.97 -9.22
N THR A 204 -21.30 2.92 -8.71
CA THR A 204 -20.86 3.88 -7.69
C THR A 204 -20.70 3.26 -6.30
N ASP A 205 -21.20 2.04 -6.11
CA ASP A 205 -20.95 1.23 -4.91
C ASP A 205 -19.65 0.42 -5.03
N ALA A 206 -19.02 0.35 -6.21
CA ALA A 206 -17.69 -0.24 -6.33
C ALA A 206 -16.63 0.69 -5.71
N PRO A 207 -15.69 0.18 -4.88
CA PRO A 207 -14.68 1.04 -4.25
C PRO A 207 -13.79 1.76 -5.28
N PRO A 208 -13.58 3.09 -5.19
CA PRO A 208 -12.52 3.73 -5.97
C PRO A 208 -11.14 3.36 -5.44
N MET A 209 -10.14 3.43 -6.32
CA MET A 209 -8.75 3.45 -5.85
C MET A 209 -8.55 4.62 -4.89
N GLY A 210 -7.78 4.41 -3.83
CA GLY A 210 -7.57 5.40 -2.77
C GLY A 210 -8.67 5.48 -1.71
N LEU A 211 -9.77 4.71 -1.84
CA LEU A 211 -10.81 4.67 -0.81
C LEU A 211 -10.21 4.22 0.54
N ARG A 212 -10.57 4.93 1.61
CA ARG A 212 -10.04 4.70 2.96
C ARG A 212 -11.03 3.96 3.84
N LEU A 213 -10.66 2.76 4.28
CA LEU A 213 -11.41 1.97 5.24
C LEU A 213 -10.72 2.02 6.61
N ARG A 214 -11.48 1.95 7.70
CA ARG A 214 -10.95 1.73 9.05
C ARG A 214 -11.72 0.65 9.77
N LEU A 215 -11.05 -0.01 10.72
CA LEU A 215 -11.72 -0.88 11.69
C LEU A 215 -12.57 0.00 12.61
N ARG A 216 -13.85 -0.36 12.79
CA ARG A 216 -14.75 0.39 13.66
C ARG A 216 -14.20 0.48 15.09
N SER A 217 -14.48 1.62 15.72
CA SER A 217 -14.04 1.88 17.10
C SER A 217 -14.71 0.97 18.14
N ASP A 218 -15.89 0.44 17.82
CA ASP A 218 -16.70 -0.42 18.69
C ASP A 218 -16.50 -1.92 18.47
N PHE A 219 -15.67 -2.32 17.50
CA PHE A 219 -15.27 -3.72 17.36
C PHE A 219 -14.34 -4.10 18.52
N ASP A 220 -14.62 -5.19 19.25
CA ASP A 220 -13.74 -5.59 20.35
C ASP A 220 -12.48 -6.26 19.80
N ILE A 221 -11.31 -5.78 20.25
CA ILE A 221 -10.01 -6.36 19.90
C ILE A 221 -9.30 -6.96 21.12
N SER A 222 -9.96 -7.10 22.27
CA SER A 222 -9.34 -7.61 23.50
C SER A 222 -8.83 -9.04 23.38
N ASP A 223 -9.49 -9.84 22.56
CA ASP A 223 -9.19 -11.26 22.35
C ASP A 223 -8.04 -11.49 21.35
N TYR A 224 -7.55 -10.42 20.72
CA TYR A 224 -6.44 -10.48 19.79
C TYR A 224 -5.12 -10.19 20.51
N SER A 225 -4.06 -10.82 20.04
CA SER A 225 -2.72 -10.69 20.60
C SER A 225 -1.64 -10.53 19.52
N GLY A 226 -0.42 -10.20 19.98
CA GLY A 226 0.77 -10.05 19.15
C GLY A 226 0.60 -9.25 17.86
N ASP A 227 1.07 -9.80 16.75
CA ASP A 227 1.17 -9.09 15.47
C ASP A 227 -0.21 -8.67 14.95
N ALA A 228 -1.22 -9.54 15.06
CA ALA A 228 -2.58 -9.22 14.64
C ALA A 228 -3.21 -8.09 15.45
N ARG A 229 -3.00 -8.04 16.78
CA ARG A 229 -3.54 -6.96 17.60
C ARG A 229 -2.98 -5.60 17.17
N LEU A 230 -1.66 -5.52 16.95
CA LEU A 230 -1.01 -4.28 16.53
C LEU A 230 -1.47 -3.82 15.14
N ILE A 231 -1.71 -4.76 14.22
CA ILE A 231 -2.31 -4.48 12.93
C ILE A 231 -3.75 -3.95 13.10
N LEU A 232 -4.58 -4.56 13.95
CA LEU A 232 -5.95 -4.09 14.20
C LEU A 232 -6.00 -2.71 14.86
N GLU A 233 -5.07 -2.41 15.77
CA GLU A 233 -4.90 -1.08 16.35
C GLU A 233 -4.53 -0.04 15.27
N ALA A 234 -3.65 -0.38 14.33
CA ALA A 234 -3.30 0.47 13.20
C ALA A 234 -4.47 0.65 12.22
N LEU A 235 -5.23 -0.42 11.90
CA LEU A 235 -6.43 -0.35 11.08
C LEU A 235 -7.55 0.48 11.71
N ARG A 236 -7.62 0.56 13.03
CA ARG A 236 -8.54 1.47 13.72
C ARG A 236 -8.09 2.93 13.63
N ARG A 237 -6.79 3.17 13.77
CA ARG A 237 -6.23 4.52 13.91
C ARG A 237 -5.95 5.18 12.56
N TYR A 238 -5.22 4.49 11.70
CA TYR A 238 -4.81 4.96 10.39
C TYR A 238 -5.64 4.31 9.29
N GLY A 239 -6.19 3.11 9.49
CA GLY A 239 -6.98 2.43 8.47
C GLY A 239 -6.13 1.84 7.35
N MET A 240 -6.77 1.58 6.22
CA MET A 240 -6.15 1.02 5.03
C MET A 240 -6.72 1.61 3.75
N ILE A 241 -5.89 1.66 2.71
CA ILE A 241 -6.20 2.28 1.42
C ILE A 241 -6.38 1.20 0.36
N VAL A 242 -7.46 1.29 -0.42
CA VAL A 242 -7.64 0.49 -1.63
C VAL A 242 -6.55 0.88 -2.63
N ALA A 243 -5.60 -0.02 -2.86
CA ALA A 243 -4.42 0.26 -3.69
C ALA A 243 -4.44 -0.53 -5.01
N ASP A 244 -5.00 -1.74 -5.02
CA ASP A 244 -4.99 -2.58 -6.22
C ASP A 244 -6.23 -3.44 -6.38
N ASN A 245 -6.39 -3.94 -7.61
CA ASN A 245 -7.30 -5.03 -7.93
C ASN A 245 -6.63 -6.37 -7.62
N GLY A 246 -7.17 -7.10 -6.65
CA GLY A 246 -6.60 -8.35 -6.17
C GLY A 246 -7.61 -9.19 -5.39
N SER A 247 -7.17 -10.01 -4.45
CA SER A 247 -8.11 -10.75 -3.61
C SER A 247 -8.70 -9.84 -2.53
N ASN A 248 -10.02 -9.86 -2.39
CA ASN A 248 -10.73 -9.06 -1.38
C ASN A 248 -10.07 -9.17 0.01
N TRP A 249 -9.78 -8.02 0.64
CA TRP A 249 -9.26 -7.90 2.01
C TRP A 249 -7.82 -8.38 2.22
N TYR A 250 -7.02 -8.51 1.15
CA TYR A 250 -5.61 -8.88 1.28
C TYR A 250 -4.78 -7.64 1.64
N ILE A 251 -4.17 -7.67 2.82
CA ILE A 251 -3.30 -6.62 3.36
C ILE A 251 -1.85 -7.01 3.07
N SER A 252 -1.09 -6.13 2.43
CA SER A 252 0.30 -6.40 2.09
C SER A 252 1.26 -6.10 3.25
N GLY A 253 2.37 -6.83 3.28
CA GLY A 253 3.44 -6.63 4.24
C GLY A 253 4.80 -6.96 3.64
N ALA A 254 5.86 -6.54 4.33
CA ALA A 254 7.21 -6.81 3.89
C ALA A 254 7.57 -8.29 4.12
N THR A 255 8.32 -8.86 3.18
CA THR A 255 8.92 -10.20 3.32
C THR A 255 9.89 -10.20 4.50
N ASP A 256 9.58 -10.95 5.56
CA ASP A 256 10.42 -11.07 6.74
C ASP A 256 10.05 -12.36 7.52
N PRO A 257 10.97 -13.31 7.74
CA PRO A 257 10.66 -14.55 8.46
C PRO A 257 10.40 -14.33 9.96
N GLY A 258 10.51 -13.10 10.46
CA GLY A 258 10.24 -12.74 11.85
C GLY A 258 8.77 -12.49 12.18
N TRP A 259 7.85 -12.62 11.23
CA TRP A 259 6.39 -12.66 11.49
C TRP A 259 6.01 -13.87 12.36
N ASP A 260 4.82 -13.84 12.95
CA ASP A 260 4.20 -15.00 13.63
C ASP A 260 2.89 -15.35 12.92
N ASP A 261 2.84 -16.50 12.25
CA ASP A 261 1.68 -16.91 11.45
C ASP A 261 0.48 -17.31 12.32
N ASP A 262 0.72 -17.84 13.52
CA ASP A 262 -0.36 -18.16 14.47
C ASP A 262 -1.06 -16.87 14.93
N ASP A 263 -0.29 -15.80 15.15
CA ASP A 263 -0.82 -14.47 15.43
C ASP A 263 -1.52 -13.87 14.20
N LEU A 264 -0.87 -13.81 13.03
CA LEU A 264 -1.43 -13.21 11.82
C LEU A 264 -2.75 -13.87 11.39
N ASN A 265 -2.89 -15.19 11.59
CA ASN A 265 -4.11 -15.91 11.26
C ASN A 265 -5.34 -15.46 12.09
N GLN A 266 -5.15 -14.78 13.22
CA GLN A 266 -6.27 -14.19 13.98
C GLN A 266 -7.02 -13.14 13.14
N LEU A 267 -6.37 -12.42 12.21
CA LEU A 267 -7.00 -11.44 11.32
C LEU A 267 -8.14 -12.05 10.48
N LYS A 268 -8.02 -13.34 10.13
CA LYS A 268 -9.01 -14.10 9.36
C LYS A 268 -10.29 -14.42 10.14
N THR A 269 -10.41 -13.94 11.37
CA THR A 269 -11.63 -14.02 12.19
C THR A 269 -12.43 -12.73 12.19
N VAL A 270 -11.82 -11.60 11.79
CA VAL A 270 -12.48 -10.29 11.74
C VAL A 270 -13.36 -10.23 10.50
N PRO A 271 -14.67 -10.00 10.62
CA PRO A 271 -15.53 -9.88 9.45
C PRO A 271 -15.27 -8.54 8.73
N GLY A 272 -15.35 -8.52 7.40
CA GLY A 272 -15.28 -7.27 6.63
C GLY A 272 -16.33 -6.23 7.07
N THR A 273 -17.46 -6.67 7.62
CA THR A 273 -18.51 -5.80 8.21
C THR A 273 -18.09 -5.11 9.52
N ALA A 274 -16.94 -5.46 10.09
CA ALA A 274 -16.32 -4.71 11.19
C ALA A 274 -15.61 -3.44 10.71
N PHE A 275 -15.52 -3.23 9.40
CA PHE A 275 -14.92 -2.04 8.80
C PHE A 275 -15.98 -1.07 8.30
N GLU A 276 -15.58 0.20 8.25
CA GLU A 276 -16.35 1.29 7.68
C GLU A 276 -15.46 2.16 6.80
N VAL A 277 -16.06 2.82 5.82
CA VAL A 277 -15.37 3.78 4.96
C VAL A 277 -15.42 5.15 5.62
N VAL A 278 -14.30 5.85 5.66
CA VAL A 278 -14.24 7.23 6.17
C VAL A 278 -14.28 8.24 5.03
N ASP A 279 -14.86 9.40 5.31
CA ASP A 279 -14.78 10.55 4.41
C ASP A 279 -13.44 11.28 4.63
N THR A 280 -12.60 11.28 3.59
CA THR A 280 -11.28 11.92 3.59
C THR A 280 -11.31 13.35 3.03
N ALA A 281 -12.50 13.93 2.85
CA ALA A 281 -12.76 15.25 2.28
C ALA A 281 -12.26 15.45 0.83
N ALA A 282 -11.90 14.37 0.15
CA ALA A 282 -11.59 14.35 -1.27
C ALA A 282 -12.76 13.77 -2.06
N SER A 283 -13.32 14.54 -3.00
CA SER A 283 -14.31 14.01 -3.94
C SER A 283 -13.62 13.05 -4.91
N ALA A 284 -14.24 11.88 -5.15
CA ALA A 284 -13.75 10.96 -6.17
C ALA A 284 -13.64 11.67 -7.52
N ARG A 285 -12.44 11.62 -8.11
CA ARG A 285 -12.23 11.96 -9.50
C ARG A 285 -12.60 10.72 -10.29
N THR A 286 -13.86 10.67 -10.69
CA THR A 286 -14.24 9.87 -11.84
C THR A 286 -13.86 10.70 -13.06
N GLU A 287 -13.09 10.15 -13.99
CA GLU A 287 -13.15 10.68 -15.34
C GLU A 287 -14.61 10.56 -15.75
N SER A 288 -15.32 11.69 -15.81
CA SER A 288 -16.73 11.70 -16.14
C SER A 288 -16.90 10.97 -17.47
N CYS A 289 -17.49 9.77 -17.45
CA CYS A 289 -18.11 9.25 -18.63
C CYS A 289 -19.17 10.28 -19.04
N ARG A 290 -18.95 10.90 -20.19
CA ARG A 290 -20.08 11.40 -20.97
C ARG A 290 -20.93 10.22 -21.42
#